data_AF-A0A812NVE3-F1
#
_entry.id   AF-A0A812NVE3-F1
#
_cell.length_a   1.000
_cell.length_b   1.000
_cell.length_c   1.000
_cell.angle_alpha   90.00
_cell.angle_beta   90.00
_cell.angle_gamma   90.00
#
_symmetry.space_group_name_H-M   'P 1'
#
loop_
_entity.id
_entity.type
_entity.pdbx_description
1 polymer ?
#
loop_
_entity_poly.entity_id
_entity_poly.type
_entity_poly.pdbx_seq_one_letter_code
_entity_poly.pdbx_strand_id
1 'polypeptide(L)'
;MPKKVMKAMKKPQFPLPKRGKHRVQRRPAATNTYVPVPYVRHGQPTTKNKAHRQRWGRSVQMFMALRGRRLIERLQKDQILPNWEGHTCPRCSTGSLGSLKYFKEKKVWAYRCSHRHCHKMLQPHDYHPIFFLGAGNSQTKLHEQAAVLYAAVAGVSSQAAHLVLDMDHKPVERIFANLEVARARYVTAKEKDITYGGNWEDAEVDEVDIGKSTDNNIEGDYNTKWEQWGGLVQRGCPSSLRLFKLEPKLTKKRAPGPGLIRKRDWKGIGMKLLANSKVVLHSDGAKAYKLKIPEVIHCNVVHQKKKVKINGKVHWIKPHYTKVYKVKLPNGNLLSVKSGTQIIDRNQALTRKIRSAQFTYWFRYGNMWKATGTMLDFLWNNS
;
A
#
# COMPACT_ATOMS: atom_id res chain seq x y z
N MET A 1 -28.80 8.16 -78.76
CA MET A 1 -28.28 8.20 -77.36
C MET A 1 -26.77 8.04 -77.38
N PRO A 2 -25.97 8.98 -76.85
CA PRO A 2 -24.52 8.88 -76.92
C PRO A 2 -23.99 7.86 -75.90
N LYS A 3 -23.13 6.95 -76.37
CA LYS A 3 -22.45 5.94 -75.54
C LYS A 3 -21.49 6.65 -74.55
N LYS A 4 -21.66 6.40 -73.25
CA LYS A 4 -20.73 6.86 -72.21
C LYS A 4 -19.33 6.30 -72.50
N VAL A 5 -18.37 7.19 -72.76
CA VAL A 5 -16.95 6.86 -72.83
C VAL A 5 -16.51 6.38 -71.44
N MET A 6 -16.14 5.10 -71.32
CA MET A 6 -15.55 4.57 -70.09
C MET A 6 -14.19 5.23 -69.89
N LYS A 7 -14.01 5.95 -68.77
CA LYS A 7 -12.70 6.48 -68.36
C LYS A 7 -11.72 5.31 -68.26
N ALA A 8 -10.64 5.37 -69.04
CA ALA A 8 -9.53 4.43 -68.93
C ALA A 8 -9.03 4.41 -67.47
N MET A 9 -9.10 3.25 -66.82
CA MET A 9 -8.48 3.06 -65.51
C MET A 9 -6.96 3.25 -65.68
N LYS A 10 -6.38 4.22 -64.98
CA LYS A 10 -4.93 4.38 -64.89
C LYS A 10 -4.32 3.06 -64.42
N LYS A 11 -3.45 2.47 -65.23
CA LYS A 11 -2.67 1.29 -64.84
C LYS A 11 -1.90 1.61 -63.54
N PRO A 12 -1.88 0.72 -62.55
CA PRO A 12 -1.14 0.95 -61.31
C PRO A 12 0.34 1.10 -61.64
N GLN A 13 0.98 2.11 -61.04
CA GLN A 13 2.39 2.40 -61.25
C GLN A 13 3.23 1.25 -60.69
N PHE A 14 4.08 0.68 -61.54
CA PHE A 14 4.98 -0.42 -61.18
C PHE A 14 6.28 0.16 -60.58
N PRO A 15 6.88 -0.49 -59.57
CA PRO A 15 6.47 -1.75 -58.94
C PRO A 15 5.30 -1.59 -57.97
N LEU A 16 4.43 -2.61 -57.95
CA LEU A 16 3.31 -2.72 -57.02
C LEU A 16 3.83 -2.64 -55.56
N PRO A 17 3.25 -1.79 -54.69
CA PRO A 17 3.66 -1.71 -53.30
C PRO A 17 3.54 -3.07 -52.60
N LYS A 18 4.57 -3.48 -51.85
CA LYS A 18 4.55 -4.70 -51.01
C LYS A 18 3.26 -4.75 -50.18
N ARG A 19 2.64 -5.93 -50.08
CA ARG A 19 1.32 -6.20 -49.44
C ARG A 19 1.05 -5.47 -48.11
N GLY A 20 2.08 -5.15 -47.32
CA GLY A 20 1.98 -4.37 -46.09
C GLY A 20 1.58 -2.89 -46.26
N LYS A 21 1.98 -2.23 -47.35
CA LYS A 21 1.66 -0.80 -47.59
C LYS A 21 0.20 -0.58 -48.00
N HIS A 22 -0.46 -1.59 -48.57
CA HIS A 22 -1.89 -1.54 -48.90
C HIS A 22 -2.79 -1.47 -47.65
N ARG A 23 -2.32 -1.93 -46.48
CA ARG A 23 -3.06 -1.80 -45.21
C ARG A 23 -3.11 -0.35 -44.71
N VAL A 24 -2.10 0.46 -45.04
CA VAL A 24 -2.00 1.86 -44.58
C VAL A 24 -2.93 2.79 -45.39
N GLN A 25 -3.24 2.42 -46.64
CA GLN A 25 -4.13 3.19 -47.53
C GLN A 25 -5.63 2.86 -47.37
N ARG A 26 -5.99 1.91 -46.50
CA ARG A 26 -7.40 1.73 -46.16
C ARG A 26 -7.85 2.96 -45.38
N ARG A 27 -8.81 3.71 -45.95
CA ARG A 27 -9.56 4.76 -45.23
C ARG A 27 -9.88 4.24 -43.82
N PRO A 28 -9.66 5.05 -42.76
CA PRO A 28 -10.04 4.63 -41.42
C PRO A 28 -11.49 4.18 -41.44
N ALA A 29 -11.74 2.99 -40.89
CA ALA A 29 -13.10 2.56 -40.55
C ALA A 29 -13.73 3.69 -39.72
N ALA A 30 -15.05 3.90 -39.91
CA ALA A 30 -15.87 4.93 -39.30
C ALA A 30 -15.28 5.54 -38.02
N THR A 31 -15.23 6.89 -37.95
CA THR A 31 -14.83 7.67 -36.78
C THR A 31 -15.17 6.92 -35.50
N ASN A 32 -14.14 6.43 -34.81
CA ASN A 32 -14.31 5.57 -33.66
C ASN A 32 -14.99 6.38 -32.55
N THR A 33 -16.32 6.30 -32.45
CA THR A 33 -17.14 6.94 -31.40
C THR A 33 -16.95 6.27 -30.03
N TYR A 34 -16.02 5.31 -29.94
CA TYR A 34 -15.66 4.64 -28.70
C TYR A 34 -15.00 5.61 -27.73
N VAL A 35 -15.77 6.00 -26.71
CA VAL A 35 -15.23 6.68 -25.52
C VAL A 35 -14.65 5.60 -24.59
N PRO A 36 -13.32 5.59 -24.35
CA PRO A 36 -12.71 4.60 -23.46
C PRO A 36 -13.17 4.83 -22.02
N VAL A 37 -13.73 3.79 -21.40
CA VAL A 37 -14.10 3.83 -19.97
C VAL A 37 -12.83 3.76 -19.13
N PRO A 38 -12.53 4.78 -18.31
CA PRO A 38 -11.34 4.79 -17.48
C PRO A 38 -11.42 3.69 -16.40
N TYR A 39 -10.27 3.14 -16.02
CA TYR A 39 -10.20 2.14 -14.95
C TYR A 39 -10.45 2.76 -13.57
N VAL A 40 -9.94 3.97 -13.36
CA VAL A 40 -10.11 4.79 -12.17
C VAL A 40 -11.02 5.95 -12.56
N ARG A 41 -12.25 6.01 -12.03
CA ARG A 41 -13.20 7.11 -12.27
C ARG A 41 -13.03 8.27 -11.27
N HIS A 42 -12.45 7.98 -10.11
CA HIS A 42 -12.32 8.90 -8.97
C HIS A 42 -10.91 8.82 -8.37
N GLY A 43 -10.45 9.90 -7.74
CA GLY A 43 -9.12 9.95 -7.11
C GLY A 43 -7.98 10.02 -8.12
N GLN A 44 -6.80 9.56 -7.71
CA GLN A 44 -5.59 9.66 -8.53
C GLN A 44 -5.43 8.42 -9.43
N PRO A 45 -5.27 8.60 -10.76
CA PRO A 45 -4.96 7.49 -11.65
C PRO A 45 -3.67 6.78 -11.21
N THR A 46 -3.66 5.45 -11.27
CA THR A 46 -2.47 4.65 -11.01
C THR A 46 -1.40 4.99 -12.06
N THR A 47 -0.41 5.80 -11.67
CA THR A 47 0.78 6.02 -12.48
C THR A 47 1.78 4.89 -12.23
N LYS A 48 2.58 4.54 -13.25
CA LYS A 48 3.69 3.59 -13.08
C LYS A 48 4.69 4.19 -12.10
N ASN A 49 4.67 3.73 -10.86
CA ASN A 49 5.62 4.17 -9.86
C ASN A 49 7.01 3.61 -10.18
N LYS A 50 7.94 4.50 -10.53
CA LYS A 50 9.36 4.14 -10.70
C LYS A 50 10.07 4.41 -9.37
N ALA A 51 9.88 3.51 -8.40
CA ALA A 51 10.41 3.67 -7.04
C ALA A 51 11.91 4.03 -7.02
N HIS A 52 12.72 3.42 -7.89
CA HIS A 52 14.15 3.71 -8.04
C HIS A 52 14.49 5.16 -8.47
N ARG A 53 13.52 5.93 -8.95
CA ARG A 53 13.69 7.35 -9.35
C ARG A 53 13.24 8.32 -8.29
N GLN A 54 12.63 7.85 -7.20
CA GLN A 54 12.16 8.73 -6.14
C GLN A 54 13.35 9.38 -5.45
N ARG A 55 13.29 10.70 -5.29
CA ARG A 55 14.25 11.48 -4.51
C ARG A 55 13.50 12.16 -3.37
N TRP A 56 13.94 11.92 -2.14
CA TRP A 56 13.30 12.49 -0.93
C TRP A 56 14.06 13.68 -0.36
N GLY A 57 15.09 14.17 -1.07
CA GLY A 57 15.94 15.27 -0.62
C GLY A 57 16.84 14.92 0.57
N ARG A 58 17.02 13.63 0.85
CA ARG A 58 17.82 13.08 1.94
C ARG A 58 18.66 11.93 1.40
N SER A 59 19.72 11.57 2.13
CA SER A 59 20.55 10.40 1.82
C SER A 59 21.17 9.84 3.10
N VAL A 60 21.57 8.57 3.03
CA VAL A 60 22.34 7.91 4.09
C VAL A 60 23.61 8.71 4.41
N GLN A 61 24.36 9.12 3.38
CA GLN A 61 25.60 9.88 3.53
C GLN A 61 25.37 11.22 4.22
N MET A 62 24.24 11.89 3.95
CA MET A 62 23.87 13.13 4.63
C MET A 62 23.70 12.90 6.13
N PHE A 63 22.94 11.88 6.55
CA PHE A 63 22.77 11.59 7.98
C PHE A 63 24.10 11.19 8.61
N MET A 64 24.89 10.34 7.93
CA MET A 64 26.21 9.93 8.38
C MET A 64 27.23 11.07 8.48
N ALA A 65 27.02 12.21 7.81
CA ALA A 65 27.87 13.39 7.93
C ALA A 65 27.40 14.40 8.99
N LEU A 66 26.09 14.44 9.30
CA LEU A 66 25.53 15.38 10.26
C LEU A 66 25.83 14.97 11.72
N ARG A 67 26.12 15.96 12.57
CA ARG A 67 26.44 15.76 14.00
C ARG A 67 25.73 16.79 14.88
N GLY A 68 25.54 16.42 16.14
CA GLY A 68 25.05 17.31 17.20
C GLY A 68 23.76 18.05 16.85
N ARG A 69 23.73 19.36 17.10
CA ARG A 69 22.58 20.24 16.91
C ARG A 69 22.03 20.24 15.48
N ARG A 70 22.90 20.28 14.46
CA ARG A 70 22.48 20.32 13.05
C ARG A 70 21.68 19.08 12.64
N LEU A 71 22.06 17.91 13.18
CA LEU A 71 21.29 16.67 12.98
C LEU A 71 19.92 16.78 13.65
N ILE A 72 19.89 17.24 14.91
CA ILE A 72 18.65 17.36 15.69
C ILE A 72 17.67 18.30 14.99
N GLU A 73 18.10 19.51 14.63
CA GLU A 73 17.28 20.49 13.91
C GLU A 73 16.76 19.94 12.58
N ARG A 74 17.59 19.18 11.86
CA ARG A 74 17.18 18.55 10.60
C ARG A 74 16.10 17.50 10.82
N LEU A 75 16.27 16.63 11.80
CA LEU A 75 15.28 15.60 12.13
C LEU A 75 13.99 16.21 12.69
N GLN A 76 14.07 17.31 13.45
CA GLN A 76 12.90 18.05 13.92
C GLN A 76 12.14 18.71 12.78
N LYS A 77 12.86 19.33 11.82
CA LYS A 77 12.25 19.89 10.61
C LYS A 77 11.53 18.83 9.78
N ASP A 78 12.02 17.60 9.79
CA ASP A 78 11.40 16.47 9.10
C ASP A 78 10.33 15.76 9.94
N GLN A 79 10.02 16.25 11.15
CA GLN A 79 9.12 15.62 12.13
C GLN A 79 9.53 14.19 12.52
N ILE A 80 10.82 13.87 12.38
CA ILE A 80 11.41 12.61 12.84
C ILE A 80 11.84 12.71 14.30
N LEU A 81 12.06 13.92 14.83
CA LEU A 81 12.21 14.16 16.25
C LEU A 81 11.19 15.20 16.71
N PRO A 82 10.61 15.07 17.91
CA PRO A 82 9.80 16.12 18.47
C PRO A 82 10.67 17.31 18.90
N ASN A 83 10.07 18.50 18.94
CA ASN A 83 10.61 19.59 19.74
C ASN A 83 9.96 19.55 21.11
N TRP A 84 10.73 19.12 22.12
CA TRP A 84 10.23 18.98 23.48
C TRP A 84 10.10 20.30 24.24
N GLU A 85 10.59 21.42 23.69
CA GLU A 85 10.48 22.71 24.35
C GLU A 85 9.01 23.05 24.65
N GLY A 86 8.76 23.51 25.88
CA GLY A 86 7.43 23.83 26.40
C GLY A 86 6.56 22.62 26.77
N HIS A 87 6.92 21.40 26.37
CA HIS A 87 6.11 20.21 26.66
C HIS A 87 6.21 19.79 28.12
N THR A 88 5.14 19.16 28.62
CA THR A 88 5.12 18.52 29.93
C THR A 88 6.14 17.39 29.99
N CYS A 89 6.93 17.37 31.06
CA CYS A 89 8.02 16.42 31.24
C CYS A 89 7.48 14.99 31.37
N PRO A 90 7.83 14.05 30.48
CA PRO A 90 7.30 12.68 30.51
C PRO A 90 7.81 11.85 31.71
N ARG A 91 8.74 12.37 32.50
CA ARG A 91 9.28 11.72 33.70
C ARG A 91 8.50 12.02 34.97
N CYS A 92 8.06 13.27 35.14
CA CYS A 92 7.39 13.72 36.36
C CYS A 92 5.96 14.21 36.13
N SER A 93 5.53 14.30 34.86
CA SER A 93 4.22 14.77 34.43
C SER A 93 3.80 16.16 34.95
N THR A 94 4.74 16.92 35.55
CA THR A 94 4.45 18.16 36.27
C THR A 94 5.25 19.34 35.72
N GLY A 95 6.57 19.18 35.54
CA GLY A 95 7.42 20.26 35.02
C GLY A 95 7.32 20.42 33.51
N SER A 96 7.67 21.61 33.02
CA SER A 96 7.81 21.88 31.59
C SER A 96 9.27 21.73 31.17
N LEU A 97 9.50 21.30 29.95
CA LEU A 97 10.85 21.17 29.39
C LEU A 97 11.29 22.52 28.79
N GLY A 98 12.42 23.04 29.27
CA GLY A 98 13.02 24.28 28.72
C GLY A 98 13.70 24.05 27.36
N SER A 99 14.26 25.11 26.76
CA SER A 99 14.94 25.08 25.47
C SER A 99 16.06 24.02 25.36
N LEU A 100 16.28 23.49 24.15
CA LEU A 100 17.38 22.57 23.87
C LEU A 100 18.76 23.23 24.10
N LYS A 101 19.59 22.65 24.98
CA LYS A 101 20.94 23.17 25.29
C LYS A 101 21.98 22.06 25.26
N TYR A 102 23.24 22.43 25.00
CA TYR A 102 24.38 21.52 25.11
C TYR A 102 24.92 21.52 26.54
N PHE A 103 24.95 20.35 27.15
CA PHE A 103 25.47 20.15 28.50
C PHE A 103 26.89 19.60 28.42
N LYS A 104 27.89 20.46 28.71
CA LYS A 104 29.32 20.14 28.58
C LYS A 104 29.74 18.93 29.42
N GLU A 105 29.26 18.84 30.65
CA GLU A 105 29.55 17.76 31.61
C GLU A 105 29.23 16.37 31.04
N LYS A 106 28.11 16.27 30.31
CA LYS A 106 27.63 15.01 29.73
C LYS A 106 27.90 14.88 28.24
N LYS A 107 28.41 15.94 27.60
CA LYS A 107 28.65 16.05 26.16
C LYS A 107 27.40 15.71 25.31
N VAL A 108 26.22 16.10 25.77
CA VAL A 108 24.93 15.83 25.08
C VAL A 108 24.09 17.08 24.90
N TRP A 109 23.26 17.07 23.86
CA TRP A 109 22.17 18.04 23.68
C TRP A 109 20.92 17.51 24.38
N ALA A 110 20.33 18.28 25.28
CA ALA A 110 19.16 17.86 26.06
C ALA A 110 18.23 19.03 26.41
N TYR A 111 17.01 18.70 26.78
CA TYR A 111 16.02 19.57 27.41
C TYR A 111 16.06 19.33 28.93
N ARG A 112 15.95 20.39 29.72
CA ARG A 112 15.93 20.27 31.20
C ARG A 112 14.51 20.53 31.72
N CYS A 113 14.05 19.65 32.61
CA CYS A 113 12.78 19.84 33.32
C CYS A 113 12.88 21.01 34.32
N SER A 114 11.88 21.90 34.29
CA SER A 114 11.76 23.06 35.18
C SER A 114 11.33 22.70 36.61
N HIS A 115 10.73 21.54 36.83
CA HIS A 115 10.25 21.14 38.15
C HIS A 115 11.41 20.88 39.12
N ARG A 116 11.38 21.56 40.27
CA ARG A 116 12.44 21.59 41.29
C ARG A 116 12.86 20.20 41.79
N HIS A 117 11.91 19.27 41.90
CA HIS A 117 12.21 17.91 42.37
C HIS A 117 12.56 16.93 41.24
N CYS A 118 12.47 17.34 39.97
CA CYS A 118 12.80 16.48 38.84
C CYS A 118 14.18 16.81 38.29
N HIS A 119 14.36 18.03 37.76
CA HIS A 119 15.56 18.49 37.06
C HIS A 119 16.20 17.50 36.05
N LYS A 120 15.45 16.47 35.63
CA LYS A 120 15.96 15.46 34.70
C LYS A 120 16.22 16.10 33.34
N MET A 121 17.30 15.62 32.71
CA MET A 121 17.63 15.95 31.34
C MET A 121 17.02 14.90 30.42
N LEU A 122 16.41 15.38 29.34
CA LEU A 122 15.79 14.58 28.29
C LEU A 122 16.55 14.82 26.98
N GLN A 123 17.13 13.79 26.37
CA GLN A 123 17.69 13.93 25.02
C GLN A 123 16.56 13.96 23.98
N PRO A 124 16.80 14.54 22.79
CA PRO A 124 15.77 14.67 21.75
C PRO A 124 15.10 13.35 21.32
N HIS A 125 15.82 12.24 21.40
CA HIS A 125 15.35 10.91 21.00
C HIS A 125 14.93 10.03 22.19
N ASP A 126 14.85 10.59 23.40
CA ASP A 126 14.28 9.88 24.54
C ASP A 126 12.80 9.61 24.27
N TYR A 127 12.33 8.41 24.65
CA TYR A 127 10.97 7.92 24.41
C TYR A 127 10.56 7.87 22.92
N HIS A 128 11.52 7.92 22.01
CA HIS A 128 11.23 7.79 20.59
C HIS A 128 10.65 6.40 20.26
N PRO A 129 9.57 6.30 19.45
CA PRO A 129 9.01 5.01 19.05
C PRO A 129 9.93 4.09 18.22
N ILE A 130 11.13 4.57 17.84
CA ILE A 130 12.03 3.94 16.86
C ILE A 130 13.45 4.01 17.37
N PHE A 131 13.97 5.22 17.58
CA PHE A 131 15.29 5.41 18.16
C PHE A 131 15.34 4.93 19.60
N PHE A 132 16.53 4.56 20.05
CA PHE A 132 16.75 4.06 21.39
C PHE A 132 18.04 4.62 21.98
N LEU A 133 18.10 4.61 23.30
CA LEU A 133 19.31 4.94 24.05
C LEU A 133 20.13 3.67 24.29
N GLY A 134 21.44 3.82 24.20
CA GLY A 134 22.42 2.84 24.66
C GLY A 134 23.32 3.46 25.72
N ALA A 135 23.96 2.62 26.52
CA ALA A 135 24.98 3.02 27.49
C ALA A 135 26.30 2.29 27.17
N GLY A 136 27.42 2.93 27.53
CA GLY A 136 28.76 2.37 27.34
C GLY A 136 29.20 2.30 25.87
N ASN A 137 30.18 1.45 25.60
CA ASN A 137 30.82 1.33 24.28
C ASN A 137 29.89 0.75 23.20
N SER A 138 28.76 0.15 23.60
CA SER A 138 27.73 -0.39 22.70
C SER A 138 26.68 0.66 22.29
N GLN A 139 26.92 1.94 22.57
CA GLN A 139 25.98 3.02 22.22
C GLN A 139 25.99 3.31 20.72
N THR A 140 24.87 3.04 20.05
CA THR A 140 24.64 3.47 18.67
C THR A 140 24.30 4.96 18.64
N LYS A 141 25.07 5.75 17.88
CA LYS A 141 24.91 7.21 17.83
C LYS A 141 23.66 7.59 17.03
N LEU A 142 23.07 8.73 17.35
CA LEU A 142 21.82 9.18 16.72
C LEU A 142 21.91 9.30 15.18
N HIS A 143 23.07 9.69 14.64
CA HIS A 143 23.23 9.79 13.17
C HIS A 143 23.24 8.42 12.49
N GLU A 144 23.85 7.42 13.13
CA GLU A 144 23.83 6.02 12.68
C GLU A 144 22.39 5.50 12.71
N GLN A 145 21.68 5.70 13.82
CA GLN A 145 20.25 5.32 13.93
C GLN A 145 19.38 6.00 12.86
N ALA A 146 19.60 7.29 12.58
CA ALA A 146 18.89 8.02 11.53
C ALA A 146 19.20 7.50 10.12
N ALA A 147 20.46 7.13 9.85
CA ALA A 147 20.87 6.53 8.60
C ALA A 147 20.22 5.15 8.40
N VAL A 148 20.19 4.32 9.44
CA VAL A 148 19.48 3.03 9.45
C VAL A 148 17.99 3.22 9.18
N LEU A 149 17.34 4.16 9.88
CA LEU A 149 15.93 4.46 9.66
C LEU A 149 15.68 4.90 8.22
N TYR A 150 16.54 5.73 7.64
CA TYR A 150 16.42 6.14 6.24
C TYR A 150 16.53 4.95 5.29
N ALA A 151 17.49 4.04 5.52
CA ALA A 151 17.64 2.81 4.73
C ALA A 151 16.40 1.91 4.83
N ALA A 152 15.85 1.74 6.04
CA ALA A 152 14.64 0.96 6.28
C ALA A 152 13.42 1.57 5.57
N VAL A 153 13.28 2.91 5.61
CA VAL A 153 12.23 3.65 4.90
C VAL A 153 12.38 3.54 3.38
N ALA A 154 13.62 3.50 2.89
CA ALA A 154 13.96 3.28 1.47
C ALA A 154 13.72 1.85 0.98
N GLY A 155 13.36 0.91 1.86
CA GLY A 155 13.11 -0.49 1.50
C GLY A 155 14.37 -1.32 1.33
N VAL A 156 15.51 -0.86 1.85
CA VAL A 156 16.73 -1.68 1.95
C VAL A 156 16.48 -2.77 2.99
N SER A 157 16.91 -4.02 2.74
CA SER A 157 16.78 -5.10 3.73
C SER A 157 17.68 -4.84 4.94
N SER A 158 17.33 -5.37 6.11
CA SER A 158 18.18 -5.25 7.31
C SER A 158 19.55 -5.87 7.10
N GLN A 159 19.64 -6.96 6.33
CA GLN A 159 20.89 -7.60 5.95
C GLN A 159 21.76 -6.68 5.08
N ALA A 160 21.19 -6.00 4.08
CA ALA A 160 21.95 -5.07 3.27
C ALA A 160 22.32 -3.80 4.06
N ALA A 161 21.43 -3.33 4.93
CA ALA A 161 21.64 -2.10 5.71
C ALA A 161 22.82 -2.23 6.69
N HIS A 162 22.96 -3.34 7.42
CA HIS A 162 24.09 -3.50 8.36
C HIS A 162 25.43 -3.60 7.63
N LEU A 163 25.48 -4.26 6.46
CA LEU A 163 26.69 -4.33 5.63
C LEU A 163 27.06 -2.98 5.01
N VAL A 164 26.09 -2.25 4.46
CA VAL A 164 26.34 -0.97 3.77
C VAL A 164 26.71 0.15 4.75
N LEU A 165 26.18 0.11 5.97
CA LEU A 165 26.46 1.10 7.01
C LEU A 165 27.65 0.72 7.89
N ASP A 166 28.21 -0.47 7.72
CA ASP A 166 29.26 -1.04 8.57
C ASP A 166 28.87 -0.98 10.06
N MET A 167 27.69 -1.53 10.37
CA MET A 167 27.11 -1.52 11.71
C MET A 167 26.83 -2.94 12.19
N ASP A 168 26.84 -3.15 13.51
CA ASP A 168 26.34 -4.39 14.08
C ASP A 168 24.86 -4.61 13.69
N HIS A 169 24.52 -5.86 13.40
CA HIS A 169 23.19 -6.25 12.96
C HIS A 169 22.10 -5.98 14.01
N LYS A 170 22.39 -6.09 15.32
CA LYS A 170 21.39 -5.93 16.39
C LYS A 170 20.76 -4.54 16.43
N PRO A 171 21.51 -3.42 16.46
CA PRO A 171 20.92 -2.08 16.42
C PRO A 171 20.16 -1.83 15.12
N VAL A 172 20.62 -2.38 13.99
CA VAL A 172 19.92 -2.29 12.70
C VAL A 172 18.56 -2.97 12.77
N GLU A 173 18.53 -4.25 13.16
CA GLU A 173 17.29 -5.02 13.30
C GLU A 173 16.31 -4.38 14.29
N ARG A 174 16.82 -3.79 15.38
CA ARG A 174 15.99 -3.07 16.35
C ARG A 174 15.27 -1.89 15.73
N ILE A 175 15.95 -1.07 14.92
CA ILE A 175 15.31 0.07 14.22
C ILE A 175 14.23 -0.43 13.24
N PHE A 176 14.52 -1.50 12.49
CA PHE A 176 13.55 -2.09 11.56
C PHE A 176 12.31 -2.61 12.30
N ALA A 177 12.51 -3.37 13.37
CA ALA A 177 11.42 -3.90 14.19
C ALA A 177 10.58 -2.78 14.81
N ASN A 178 11.22 -1.74 15.36
CA ASN A 178 10.51 -0.61 15.93
C ASN A 178 9.74 0.19 14.87
N LEU A 179 10.29 0.37 13.66
CA LEU A 179 9.59 0.99 12.54
C LEU A 179 8.33 0.20 12.16
N GLU A 180 8.40 -1.14 12.11
CA GLU A 180 7.22 -1.99 11.87
C GLU A 180 6.15 -1.80 12.95
N VAL A 181 6.55 -1.75 14.22
CA VAL A 181 5.64 -1.52 15.35
C VAL A 181 4.99 -0.13 15.27
N ALA A 182 5.78 0.91 15.00
CA ALA A 182 5.29 2.29 14.86
C ALA A 182 4.28 2.40 13.71
N ARG A 183 4.59 1.84 12.54
CA ARG A 183 3.67 1.78 11.39
C ARG A 183 2.39 1.02 11.73
N ALA A 184 2.51 -0.11 12.42
CA ALA A 184 1.35 -0.90 12.80
C ALA A 184 0.40 -0.14 13.75
N ARG A 185 0.96 0.59 14.74
CA ARG A 185 0.17 1.46 15.63
C ARG A 185 -0.56 2.56 14.86
N TYR A 186 0.16 3.28 14.00
CA TYR A 186 -0.42 4.34 13.18
C TYR A 186 -1.54 3.83 12.28
N VAL A 187 -1.28 2.75 11.53
CA VAL A 187 -2.28 2.15 10.63
C VAL A 187 -3.50 1.69 11.39
N THR A 188 -3.34 1.03 12.54
CA THR A 188 -4.47 0.56 13.35
C THR A 188 -5.34 1.71 13.88
N ALA A 189 -4.72 2.84 14.21
CA ALA A 189 -5.45 4.04 14.64
C ALA A 189 -6.20 4.68 13.46
N LYS A 190 -5.50 4.99 12.36
CA LYS A 190 -6.06 5.68 11.19
C LYS A 190 -7.01 4.84 10.34
N GLU A 191 -6.87 3.52 10.37
CA GLU A 191 -7.75 2.61 9.63
C GLU A 191 -9.22 2.71 10.10
N LYS A 192 -9.45 3.17 11.33
CA LYS A 192 -10.80 3.38 11.87
C LYS A 192 -11.52 4.55 11.20
N ASP A 193 -10.78 5.53 10.71
CA ASP A 193 -11.31 6.74 10.08
C ASP A 193 -11.65 6.52 8.60
N ILE A 194 -11.29 5.37 8.03
CA ILE A 194 -11.53 5.05 6.62
C ILE A 194 -13.00 4.73 6.41
N THR A 195 -13.64 5.54 5.57
CA THR A 195 -14.96 5.31 4.98
C THR A 195 -14.82 5.07 3.49
N TYR A 196 -15.79 4.39 2.89
CA TYR A 196 -15.82 4.09 1.46
C TYR A 196 -17.03 4.75 0.80
N GLY A 197 -16.89 5.15 -0.45
CA GLY A 197 -18.01 5.59 -1.28
C GLY A 197 -18.57 6.97 -0.95
N GLY A 198 -19.88 7.11 -1.11
CA GLY A 198 -20.63 8.36 -1.01
C GLY A 198 -21.34 8.70 -2.32
N ASN A 199 -20.62 8.63 -3.44
CA ASN A 199 -21.13 8.95 -4.79
C ASN A 199 -20.92 7.81 -5.81
N TRP A 200 -21.26 6.57 -5.43
CA TRP A 200 -21.10 5.39 -6.29
C TRP A 200 -19.66 5.21 -6.78
N GLU A 201 -18.72 5.43 -5.87
CA GLU A 201 -17.29 5.29 -6.14
C GLU A 201 -16.90 3.81 -6.25
N ASP A 202 -15.83 3.54 -6.99
CA ASP A 202 -15.35 2.19 -7.23
C ASP A 202 -14.47 1.71 -6.06
N ALA A 203 -14.83 0.56 -5.47
CA ALA A 203 -13.99 -0.15 -4.52
C ALA A 203 -13.58 -1.52 -5.06
N GLU A 204 -12.39 -2.00 -4.72
CA GLU A 204 -11.89 -3.33 -5.05
C GLU A 204 -11.71 -4.17 -3.80
N VAL A 205 -12.07 -5.45 -3.89
CA VAL A 205 -11.78 -6.44 -2.88
C VAL A 205 -11.12 -7.66 -3.52
N ASP A 206 -10.09 -8.18 -2.85
CA ASP A 206 -9.35 -9.38 -3.26
C ASP A 206 -8.77 -10.10 -2.04
N GLU A 207 -8.45 -11.38 -2.19
CA GLU A 207 -7.81 -12.20 -1.16
C GLU A 207 -6.35 -12.50 -1.49
N VAL A 208 -5.53 -12.60 -0.44
CA VAL A 208 -4.12 -12.94 -0.55
C VAL A 208 -3.73 -14.00 0.48
N ASP A 209 -3.09 -15.06 -0.01
CA ASP A 209 -2.54 -16.13 0.81
C ASP A 209 -1.07 -15.81 1.11
N ILE A 210 -0.76 -15.71 2.40
CA ILE A 210 0.49 -15.15 2.93
C ILE A 210 1.37 -16.24 3.55
N GLY A 211 0.78 -17.31 4.07
CA GLY A 211 1.53 -18.36 4.74
C GLY A 211 0.77 -19.66 4.84
N LYS A 212 1.53 -20.74 5.03
CA LYS A 212 1.05 -22.11 5.18
C LYS A 212 1.83 -22.78 6.30
N SER A 213 1.15 -23.28 7.31
CA SER A 213 1.75 -24.01 8.43
C SER A 213 1.00 -25.31 8.67
N THR A 214 1.72 -26.40 8.91
CA THR A 214 1.13 -27.68 9.32
C THR A 214 1.14 -27.74 10.83
N ASP A 215 -0.02 -28.01 11.43
CA ASP A 215 -0.18 -28.20 12.87
C ASP A 215 -0.20 -29.70 13.17
N ASN A 216 0.93 -30.23 13.62
CA ASN A 216 1.07 -31.66 13.88
C ASN A 216 0.26 -32.14 15.10
N ASN A 217 -0.32 -31.22 15.89
CA ASN A 217 -1.18 -31.56 17.03
C ASN A 217 -2.63 -31.85 16.62
N ILE A 218 -3.00 -31.57 15.36
CA ILE A 218 -4.34 -31.86 14.84
C ILE A 218 -4.32 -33.25 14.20
N GLU A 219 -5.03 -34.20 14.82
CA GLU A 219 -5.21 -35.52 14.26
C GLU A 219 -5.98 -35.49 12.93
N GLY A 220 -5.52 -36.29 11.96
CA GLY A 220 -6.12 -36.44 10.65
C GLY A 220 -5.48 -35.63 9.52
N ASP A 221 -6.02 -35.82 8.32
CA ASP A 221 -5.48 -35.26 7.08
C ASP A 221 -5.58 -33.72 7.00
N TYR A 222 -6.51 -33.11 7.74
CA TYR A 222 -6.84 -31.68 7.65
C TYR A 222 -6.15 -30.88 8.76
N ASN A 223 -4.83 -30.87 8.71
CA ASN A 223 -3.98 -30.26 9.73
C ASN A 223 -3.20 -29.03 9.23
N THR A 224 -3.49 -28.54 8.03
CA THR A 224 -2.79 -27.38 7.46
C THR A 224 -3.59 -26.11 7.65
N LYS A 225 -3.00 -25.14 8.36
CA LYS A 225 -3.51 -23.79 8.57
C LYS A 225 -2.91 -22.82 7.56
N TRP A 226 -3.74 -21.91 7.07
CA TRP A 226 -3.34 -20.85 6.14
C TRP A 226 -3.45 -19.49 6.81
N GLU A 227 -2.45 -18.66 6.58
CA GLU A 227 -2.52 -17.22 6.88
C GLU A 227 -3.07 -16.54 5.63
N GLN A 228 -4.37 -16.23 5.63
CA GLN A 228 -5.06 -15.58 4.52
C GLN A 228 -5.58 -14.21 4.97
N TRP A 229 -5.49 -13.22 4.10
CA TRP A 229 -5.96 -11.86 4.35
C TRP A 229 -6.82 -11.39 3.17
N GLY A 230 -7.85 -10.60 3.46
CA GLY A 230 -8.57 -9.85 2.44
C GLY A 230 -8.17 -8.38 2.48
N GLY A 231 -8.12 -7.76 1.31
CA GLY A 231 -7.92 -6.32 1.19
C GLY A 231 -9.12 -5.66 0.54
N LEU A 232 -9.50 -4.49 1.06
CA LEU A 232 -10.53 -3.62 0.49
C LEU A 232 -9.94 -2.23 0.25
N VAL A 233 -10.07 -1.70 -0.96
CA VAL A 233 -9.49 -0.40 -1.32
C VAL A 233 -10.40 0.35 -2.27
N GLN A 234 -10.55 1.65 -2.07
CA GLN A 234 -11.18 2.53 -3.04
C GLN A 234 -10.21 2.83 -4.18
N ARG A 235 -10.66 2.66 -5.43
CA ARG A 235 -9.82 2.91 -6.59
C ARG A 235 -9.36 4.36 -6.62
N GLY A 236 -8.09 4.54 -6.96
CA GLY A 236 -7.46 5.86 -7.00
C GLY A 236 -7.19 6.48 -5.63
N CYS A 237 -7.47 5.78 -4.53
CA CYS A 237 -7.22 6.23 -3.17
C CYS A 237 -6.45 5.16 -2.36
N PRO A 238 -5.12 5.02 -2.55
CA PRO A 238 -4.34 4.00 -1.86
C PRO A 238 -4.43 4.04 -0.34
N SER A 239 -4.61 5.25 0.23
CA SER A 239 -4.78 5.47 1.67
C SER A 239 -6.07 4.86 2.25
N SER A 240 -7.00 4.41 1.41
CA SER A 240 -8.22 3.70 1.82
C SER A 240 -8.04 2.18 1.95
N LEU A 241 -6.85 1.64 1.65
CA LEU A 241 -6.63 0.20 1.76
C LEU A 241 -6.83 -0.25 3.21
N ARG A 242 -7.74 -1.21 3.42
CA ARG A 242 -7.91 -1.92 4.68
C ARG A 242 -7.56 -3.38 4.48
N LEU A 243 -6.78 -3.92 5.41
CA LEU A 243 -6.42 -5.34 5.43
C LEU A 243 -7.09 -6.00 6.64
N PHE A 244 -7.79 -7.11 6.38
CA PHE A 244 -8.47 -7.89 7.41
C PHE A 244 -8.06 -9.35 7.32
N LYS A 245 -7.76 -9.94 8.48
CA LYS A 245 -7.38 -11.34 8.58
C LYS A 245 -8.60 -12.22 8.29
N LEU A 246 -8.39 -13.28 7.51
CA LEU A 246 -9.38 -14.30 7.23
C LEU A 246 -9.04 -15.58 7.99
N GLU A 247 -10.07 -16.37 8.29
CA GLU A 247 -9.94 -17.65 8.99
C GLU A 247 -10.42 -18.78 8.08
N PRO A 248 -9.60 -19.16 7.08
CA PRO A 248 -9.96 -20.23 6.17
C PRO A 248 -10.07 -21.58 6.90
N LYS A 249 -10.73 -22.55 6.25
CA LYS A 249 -10.78 -23.91 6.77
C LYS A 249 -9.38 -24.53 6.75
N LEU A 250 -9.11 -25.43 7.69
CA LEU A 250 -7.96 -26.30 7.59
C LEU A 250 -8.03 -27.13 6.31
N THR A 251 -6.88 -27.36 5.70
CA THR A 251 -6.76 -28.14 4.46
C THR A 251 -5.84 -29.33 4.64
N LYS A 252 -5.82 -30.22 3.65
CA LYS A 252 -4.77 -31.22 3.53
C LYS A 252 -3.41 -30.57 3.25
N LYS A 253 -2.32 -31.23 3.65
CA LYS A 253 -0.93 -30.78 3.43
C LYS A 253 -0.61 -30.46 1.97
N ARG A 254 -1.17 -31.22 1.02
CA ARG A 254 -0.97 -31.02 -0.43
C ARG A 254 -1.98 -30.09 -1.09
N ALA A 255 -2.86 -29.45 -0.33
CA ALA A 255 -3.83 -28.51 -0.90
C ALA A 255 -3.09 -27.32 -1.55
N PRO A 256 -3.57 -26.86 -2.72
CA PRO A 256 -2.97 -25.74 -3.44
C PRO A 256 -3.23 -24.38 -2.79
N GLY A 257 -4.22 -24.28 -1.90
CA GLY A 257 -4.60 -23.06 -1.20
C GLY A 257 -5.73 -23.32 -0.19
N PRO A 258 -6.11 -22.31 0.61
CA PRO A 258 -7.22 -22.39 1.58
C PRO A 258 -8.61 -22.46 0.94
N GLY A 259 -8.70 -22.19 -0.37
CA GLY A 259 -9.95 -22.05 -1.10
C GLY A 259 -10.48 -20.60 -1.08
N LEU A 260 -11.65 -20.41 -1.67
CA LEU A 260 -12.30 -19.10 -1.79
C LEU A 260 -12.83 -18.61 -0.44
N ILE A 261 -12.91 -17.28 -0.24
CA ILE A 261 -13.56 -16.71 0.94
C ILE A 261 -14.99 -17.25 1.10
N ARG A 262 -15.39 -17.53 2.35
CA ARG A 262 -16.74 -18.02 2.64
C ARG A 262 -17.69 -16.85 2.78
N LYS A 263 -18.94 -17.06 2.38
CA LYS A 263 -20.02 -16.07 2.51
C LYS A 263 -20.18 -15.57 3.96
N ARG A 264 -19.97 -16.44 4.96
CA ARG A 264 -20.06 -16.08 6.39
C ARG A 264 -18.96 -15.12 6.83
N ASP A 265 -17.74 -15.31 6.33
CA ASP A 265 -16.60 -14.45 6.67
C ASP A 265 -16.79 -13.09 6.00
N TRP A 266 -17.15 -13.08 4.71
CA TRP A 266 -17.44 -11.85 3.96
C TRP A 266 -18.63 -11.07 4.52
N LYS A 267 -19.69 -11.74 5.00
CA LYS A 267 -20.91 -11.06 5.46
C LYS A 267 -20.63 -10.04 6.56
N GLY A 268 -19.87 -10.41 7.58
CA GLY A 268 -19.55 -9.48 8.68
C GLY A 268 -18.74 -8.28 8.21
N ILE A 269 -17.74 -8.53 7.36
CA ILE A 269 -16.85 -7.49 6.83
C ILE A 269 -17.61 -6.55 5.88
N GLY A 270 -18.28 -7.09 4.89
CA GLY A 270 -19.02 -6.32 3.89
C GLY A 270 -20.14 -5.48 4.50
N MET A 271 -20.90 -6.04 5.44
CA MET A 271 -21.94 -5.26 6.15
C MET A 271 -21.35 -4.15 7.00
N LYS A 272 -20.22 -4.40 7.69
CA LYS A 272 -19.57 -3.40 8.54
C LYS A 272 -18.93 -2.26 7.75
N LEU A 273 -18.32 -2.58 6.60
CA LEU A 273 -17.46 -1.63 5.88
C LEU A 273 -18.13 -0.96 4.69
N LEU A 274 -19.16 -1.57 4.09
CA LEU A 274 -19.72 -1.12 2.82
C LEU A 274 -21.23 -0.87 2.84
N ALA A 275 -21.96 -1.32 3.88
CA ALA A 275 -23.39 -1.09 3.93
C ALA A 275 -23.70 0.41 3.92
N ASN A 276 -24.69 0.81 3.12
CA ASN A 276 -25.17 2.21 3.02
C ASN A 276 -24.07 3.21 2.59
N SER A 277 -23.04 2.70 1.91
CA SER A 277 -21.88 3.50 1.51
C SER A 277 -21.97 3.98 0.05
N LYS A 278 -22.99 3.57 -0.71
CA LYS A 278 -23.15 3.87 -2.16
C LYS A 278 -21.86 3.56 -2.93
N VAL A 279 -21.54 2.27 -3.05
CA VAL A 279 -20.27 1.77 -3.63
C VAL A 279 -20.52 0.85 -4.82
N VAL A 280 -19.66 0.94 -5.84
CA VAL A 280 -19.53 -0.10 -6.87
C VAL A 280 -18.37 -1.02 -6.48
N LEU A 281 -18.70 -2.23 -6.02
CA LEU A 281 -17.73 -3.21 -5.55
C LEU A 281 -17.23 -4.08 -6.70
N HIS A 282 -15.92 -4.08 -6.90
CA HIS A 282 -15.21 -4.91 -7.86
C HIS A 282 -14.51 -6.07 -7.15
N SER A 283 -14.75 -7.28 -7.63
CA SER A 283 -14.08 -8.48 -7.10
C SER A 283 -13.80 -9.50 -8.19
N ASP A 284 -13.16 -10.59 -7.78
CA ASP A 284 -13.10 -11.81 -8.57
C ASP A 284 -14.48 -12.52 -8.64
N GLY A 285 -14.50 -13.72 -9.24
CA GLY A 285 -15.71 -14.51 -9.42
C GLY A 285 -16.23 -15.24 -8.18
N ALA A 286 -15.64 -15.06 -6.99
CA ALA A 286 -16.01 -15.83 -5.81
C ALA A 286 -17.48 -15.64 -5.42
N LYS A 287 -18.16 -16.74 -5.08
CA LYS A 287 -19.60 -16.73 -4.75
C LYS A 287 -19.93 -15.88 -3.53
N ALA A 288 -18.99 -15.73 -2.60
CA ALA A 288 -19.19 -14.95 -1.38
C ALA A 288 -19.45 -13.47 -1.66
N TYR A 289 -18.74 -12.86 -2.62
CA TYR A 289 -18.90 -11.46 -2.99
C TYR A 289 -20.26 -11.13 -3.63
N LYS A 290 -20.99 -12.14 -4.12
CA LYS A 290 -22.37 -11.98 -4.62
C LYS A 290 -23.41 -11.74 -3.52
N LEU A 291 -23.01 -11.75 -2.25
CA LEU A 291 -23.87 -11.40 -1.13
C LEU A 291 -24.45 -9.99 -1.36
N LYS A 292 -25.77 -9.84 -1.29
CA LYS A 292 -26.42 -8.53 -1.35
C LYS A 292 -26.07 -7.74 -0.08
N ILE A 293 -25.48 -6.56 -0.26
CA ILE A 293 -25.18 -5.59 0.79
C ILE A 293 -25.95 -4.30 0.44
N PRO A 294 -26.62 -3.63 1.40
CA PRO A 294 -27.35 -2.39 1.15
C PRO A 294 -26.49 -1.32 0.50
N GLU A 295 -27.00 -0.67 -0.55
CA GLU A 295 -26.33 0.36 -1.34
C GLU A 295 -24.94 -0.04 -1.90
N VAL A 296 -24.76 -1.33 -2.22
CA VAL A 296 -23.56 -1.83 -2.90
C VAL A 296 -23.95 -2.52 -4.20
N ILE A 297 -23.33 -2.10 -5.31
CA ILE A 297 -23.50 -2.76 -6.61
C ILE A 297 -22.27 -3.59 -6.92
N HIS A 298 -22.45 -4.90 -7.06
CA HIS A 298 -21.36 -5.84 -7.29
C HIS A 298 -21.07 -6.03 -8.78
N CYS A 299 -19.80 -5.87 -9.17
CA CYS A 299 -19.28 -6.12 -10.50
C CYS A 299 -18.08 -7.09 -10.41
N ASN A 300 -18.17 -8.28 -11.01
CA ASN A 300 -17.09 -9.25 -10.93
C ASN A 300 -16.29 -9.42 -12.24
N VAL A 301 -15.09 -9.98 -12.13
CA VAL A 301 -14.28 -10.43 -13.26
C VAL A 301 -13.91 -11.90 -13.09
N VAL A 302 -13.78 -12.63 -14.20
CA VAL A 302 -13.44 -14.06 -14.19
C VAL A 302 -12.03 -14.25 -14.74
N HIS A 303 -11.08 -14.59 -13.86
CA HIS A 303 -9.67 -14.82 -14.20
C HIS A 303 -9.38 -16.25 -14.69
N GLN A 304 -10.38 -16.97 -15.18
CA GLN A 304 -10.25 -18.35 -15.62
C GLN A 304 -10.16 -18.46 -17.15
N LYS A 305 -9.21 -19.28 -17.63
CA LYS A 305 -9.23 -19.78 -19.02
C LYS A 305 -10.48 -20.63 -19.20
N LYS A 306 -11.34 -20.27 -20.14
CA LYS A 306 -12.56 -21.03 -20.44
C LYS A 306 -12.37 -21.84 -21.71
N LYS A 307 -12.68 -23.14 -21.67
CA LYS A 307 -12.92 -23.93 -22.89
C LYS A 307 -14.29 -23.55 -23.44
N VAL A 308 -14.32 -23.06 -24.67
CA VAL A 308 -15.58 -22.73 -25.36
C VAL A 308 -15.58 -23.40 -26.71
N LYS A 309 -16.71 -24.00 -27.07
CA LYS A 309 -16.92 -24.57 -28.41
C LYS A 309 -17.31 -23.41 -29.33
N ILE A 310 -16.42 -23.04 -30.25
CA ILE A 310 -16.67 -22.02 -31.28
C ILE A 310 -16.62 -22.77 -32.61
N ASN A 311 -17.72 -22.72 -33.37
CA ASN A 311 -17.87 -23.40 -34.67
C ASN A 311 -17.48 -24.89 -34.61
N GLY A 312 -17.99 -25.62 -33.62
CA GLY A 312 -17.74 -27.06 -33.49
C GLY A 312 -16.39 -27.45 -32.85
N LYS A 313 -15.40 -26.54 -32.80
CA LYS A 313 -14.06 -26.80 -32.24
C LYS A 313 -13.90 -26.21 -30.85
N VAL A 314 -13.20 -26.93 -29.98
CA VAL A 314 -12.95 -26.48 -28.59
C VAL A 314 -11.74 -25.56 -28.57
N HIS A 315 -11.96 -24.30 -28.21
CA HIS A 315 -10.91 -23.31 -28.07
C HIS A 315 -10.71 -22.92 -26.60
N TRP A 316 -9.45 -22.72 -26.22
CA TRP A 316 -9.08 -22.10 -24.96
C TRP A 316 -9.10 -20.58 -25.11
N ILE A 317 -10.11 -19.93 -24.52
CA ILE A 317 -10.17 -18.47 -24.51
C ILE A 317 -9.30 -17.95 -23.36
N LYS A 318 -8.47 -16.93 -23.66
CA LYS A 318 -7.66 -16.24 -22.66
C LYS A 318 -8.58 -15.59 -21.61
N PRO A 319 -8.16 -15.55 -20.33
CA PRO A 319 -8.94 -14.90 -19.29
C PRO A 319 -9.06 -13.40 -19.59
N HIS A 320 -10.24 -12.85 -19.31
CA HIS A 320 -10.46 -11.41 -19.34
C HIS A 320 -10.16 -10.86 -17.95
N TYR A 321 -9.09 -10.07 -17.84
CA TYR A 321 -8.70 -9.41 -16.58
C TYR A 321 -9.44 -8.10 -16.32
N THR A 322 -10.18 -7.61 -17.32
CA THR A 322 -11.09 -6.47 -17.14
C THR A 322 -12.39 -6.68 -17.92
N LYS A 323 -13.49 -6.13 -17.42
CA LYS A 323 -14.82 -6.19 -18.04
C LYS A 323 -15.56 -4.88 -17.80
N VAL A 324 -16.12 -4.29 -18.85
CA VAL A 324 -16.97 -3.09 -18.72
C VAL A 324 -18.39 -3.52 -18.35
N TYR A 325 -18.95 -2.87 -17.33
CA TYR A 325 -20.34 -3.02 -16.89
C TYR A 325 -21.09 -1.70 -17.13
N LYS A 326 -22.36 -1.81 -17.54
CA LYS A 326 -23.33 -0.71 -17.48
C LYS A 326 -24.23 -0.97 -16.29
N VAL A 327 -24.08 -0.15 -15.25
CA VAL A 327 -24.76 -0.28 -13.97
C VAL A 327 -25.90 0.73 -13.92
N LYS A 328 -27.11 0.29 -13.56
CA LYS A 328 -28.23 1.19 -13.28
C LYS A 328 -28.23 1.55 -11.79
N LEU A 329 -28.10 2.84 -11.50
CA LEU A 329 -28.12 3.39 -10.15
C LEU A 329 -29.57 3.49 -9.62
N PRO A 330 -29.78 3.58 -8.30
CA PRO A 330 -31.13 3.73 -7.73
C PRO A 330 -31.88 4.98 -8.19
N ASN A 331 -31.17 6.04 -8.58
CA ASN A 331 -31.75 7.25 -9.16
C ASN A 331 -32.12 7.12 -10.66
N GLY A 332 -31.96 5.93 -11.25
CA GLY A 332 -32.26 5.65 -12.66
C GLY A 332 -31.10 5.89 -13.63
N ASN A 333 -30.03 6.58 -13.21
CA ASN A 333 -28.89 6.88 -14.07
C ASN A 333 -28.08 5.64 -14.44
N LEU A 334 -27.54 5.61 -15.66
CA LEU A 334 -26.65 4.57 -16.13
C LEU A 334 -25.18 4.98 -15.96
N LEU A 335 -24.41 4.10 -15.32
CA LEU A 335 -23.00 4.29 -15.03
C LEU A 335 -22.16 3.21 -15.72
N SER A 336 -21.21 3.62 -16.56
CA SER A 336 -20.28 2.69 -17.20
C SER A 336 -19.00 2.55 -16.37
N VAL A 337 -18.73 1.35 -15.86
CA VAL A 337 -17.58 1.06 -15.00
C VAL A 337 -16.72 -0.05 -15.59
N LYS A 338 -15.39 0.06 -15.48
CA LYS A 338 -14.48 -0.99 -15.93
C LYS A 338 -14.06 -1.85 -14.74
N SER A 339 -14.69 -3.01 -14.56
CA SER A 339 -14.29 -3.96 -13.53
C SER A 339 -12.95 -4.65 -13.86
N GLY A 340 -12.19 -4.98 -12.83
CA GLY A 340 -10.87 -5.60 -12.84
C GLY A 340 -10.38 -5.68 -11.39
N THR A 341 -9.52 -6.64 -11.07
CA THR A 341 -8.83 -6.65 -9.77
C THR A 341 -7.41 -6.15 -9.98
N GLN A 342 -6.96 -5.22 -9.14
CA GLN A 342 -5.53 -4.99 -8.95
C GLN A 342 -4.97 -6.13 -8.11
N ILE A 343 -3.79 -6.62 -8.47
CA ILE A 343 -3.07 -7.60 -7.67
C ILE A 343 -2.78 -6.95 -6.32
N ILE A 344 -3.39 -7.47 -5.25
CA ILE A 344 -2.89 -7.25 -3.90
C ILE A 344 -1.64 -8.11 -3.79
N ASP A 345 -0.47 -7.46 -3.88
CA ASP A 345 0.80 -8.17 -3.92
C ASP A 345 0.95 -9.10 -2.71
N ARG A 346 1.27 -10.36 -3.01
CA ARG A 346 1.54 -11.42 -2.03
C ARG A 346 2.79 -11.05 -1.24
N ASN A 347 2.62 -10.67 0.01
CA ASN A 347 3.75 -10.52 0.94
C ASN A 347 3.55 -11.47 2.12
N GLN A 348 4.56 -12.31 2.39
CA GLN A 348 4.54 -13.32 3.44
C GLN A 348 5.02 -12.73 4.76
N ALA A 349 4.14 -12.46 5.74
CA ALA A 349 4.51 -12.34 7.16
C ALA A 349 3.35 -12.04 8.14
N LEU A 350 3.65 -12.30 9.41
CA LEU A 350 3.05 -11.84 10.68
C LEU A 350 2.31 -10.47 10.62
N THR A 351 1.19 -10.32 11.34
CA THR A 351 0.29 -9.13 11.36
C THR A 351 0.99 -7.77 11.35
N ARG A 352 2.07 -7.57 12.11
CA ARG A 352 2.80 -6.28 12.17
C ARG A 352 3.43 -5.91 10.83
N LYS A 353 4.01 -6.88 10.12
CA LYS A 353 4.59 -6.70 8.79
C LYS A 353 3.53 -6.38 7.75
N ILE A 354 2.36 -7.01 7.87
CA ILE A 354 1.19 -6.68 7.02
C ILE A 354 0.75 -5.23 7.23
N ARG A 355 0.65 -4.77 8.48
CA ARG A 355 0.32 -3.37 8.75
C ARG A 355 1.42 -2.40 8.29
N SER A 356 2.69 -2.77 8.41
CA SER A 356 3.81 -1.99 7.83
C SER A 356 3.75 -1.92 6.31
N ALA A 357 3.37 -3.02 5.64
CA ALA A 357 3.15 -3.05 4.19
C ALA A 357 1.95 -2.19 3.78
N GLN A 358 0.86 -2.20 4.56
CA GLN A 358 -0.29 -1.32 4.35
C GLN A 358 0.08 0.16 4.45
N PHE A 359 0.89 0.55 5.44
CA PHE A 359 1.44 1.90 5.53
C PHE A 359 2.21 2.27 4.24
N THR A 360 3.09 1.38 3.79
CA THR A 360 3.89 1.59 2.57
C THR A 360 2.99 1.74 1.33
N TYR A 361 1.89 0.99 1.27
CA TYR A 361 0.89 1.10 0.21
C TYR A 361 0.14 2.43 0.26
N TRP A 362 -0.31 2.88 1.45
CA TRP A 362 -1.01 4.16 1.63
C TRP A 362 -0.21 5.34 1.10
N PHE A 363 1.10 5.33 1.31
CA PHE A 363 2.01 6.42 0.93
C PHE A 363 2.86 6.11 -0.31
N ARG A 364 2.51 5.09 -1.11
CA ARG A 364 3.34 4.58 -2.21
C ARG A 364 3.73 5.62 -3.26
N TYR A 365 2.91 6.64 -3.46
CA TYR A 365 3.16 7.72 -4.43
C TYR A 365 3.78 8.98 -3.81
N GLY A 366 3.93 9.01 -2.49
CA GLY A 366 4.46 10.15 -1.76
C GLY A 366 5.94 10.01 -1.39
N ASN A 367 6.42 11.00 -0.65
CA ASN A 367 7.71 10.93 0.01
C ASN A 367 7.59 10.11 1.30
N MET A 368 8.13 8.88 1.30
CA MET A 368 7.99 7.95 2.44
C MET A 368 8.70 8.44 3.70
N TRP A 369 9.78 9.21 3.56
CA TRP A 369 10.47 9.84 4.68
C TRP A 369 9.56 10.87 5.36
N LYS A 370 8.94 11.75 4.57
CA LYS A 370 7.97 12.72 5.08
C LYS A 370 6.76 12.03 5.72
N ALA A 371 6.23 10.97 5.09
CA ALA A 371 5.13 10.18 5.66
C ALA A 371 5.51 9.55 7.00
N THR A 372 6.77 9.11 7.16
CA THR A 372 7.29 8.58 8.43
C THR A 372 7.40 9.67 9.49
N GLY A 373 7.79 10.90 9.13
CA GLY A 373 7.72 12.06 10.03
C GLY A 373 6.29 12.34 10.51
N THR A 374 5.33 12.45 9.59
CA THR A 374 3.90 12.65 9.95
C THR A 374 3.35 11.51 10.81
N MET A 375 3.76 10.26 10.54
CA MET A 375 3.41 9.11 11.36
C MET A 375 3.91 9.25 12.79
N LEU A 376 5.17 9.65 12.96
CA LEU A 376 5.77 9.80 14.28
C LEU A 376 5.17 10.99 15.04
N ASP A 377 4.94 12.12 14.37
CA ASP A 377 4.22 13.29 14.90
C ASP A 377 2.83 12.91 15.44
N PHE A 378 2.07 12.12 14.67
CA PHE A 378 0.81 11.56 15.14
C PHE A 378 0.99 10.70 16.39
N LEU A 379 2.01 9.82 16.42
CA LEU A 379 2.23 8.93 17.55
C LEU A 379 2.64 9.68 18.83
N TRP A 380 3.36 10.79 18.76
CA TRP A 380 3.68 11.60 19.94
C TRP A 380 2.48 12.35 20.50
N ASN A 381 1.61 12.84 19.62
CA ASN A 381 0.44 13.61 20.03
C ASN A 381 -0.74 12.71 20.50
N ASN A 382 -0.64 11.39 20.30
CA ASN A 382 -1.68 10.41 20.65
C ASN A 382 -1.13 9.23 21.48
N SER A 383 0.07 9.37 22.07
CA SER A 383 0.71 8.34 22.90
C SER A 383 0.32 8.37 24.36
#